data_AF-A0AAV4JPR2-F1
#
_entry.id   AF-A0AAV4JPR2-F1
#
_cell.length_a   1.000
_cell.length_b   1.000
_cell.length_c   1.000
_cell.angle_alpha   90.00
_cell.angle_beta   90.00
_cell.angle_gamma   90.00
#
_symmetry.space_group_name_H-M   'P 1'
#
loop_
_entity.id
_entity.type
_entity.pdbx_description
1 polymer ?
#
loop_
_entity_poly.entity_id
_entity_poly.type
_entity_poly.pdbx_seq_one_letter_code
_entity_poly.pdbx_strand_id
1 'polypeptide(L)'
;MRILETQPTVSPTLVHHIQRGNINILPNITKASEERWYHSARHTIQRDPVIYNDEIATMIGAKPHILSHPSLAFRLLLGSGGAAQWRLDGPNKWEGAAEQVRLPNSSS
;
A
#
# COMPACT_ATOMS: atom_id res chain seq x y z
N MET A 1 3.79 3.24 -39.77
CA MET A 1 3.63 2.90 -38.34
C MET A 1 4.08 4.11 -37.53
N ARG A 2 3.19 4.73 -36.73
CA ARG A 2 3.55 5.89 -35.88
C ARG A 2 3.95 5.37 -34.51
N ILE A 3 5.20 5.61 -34.12
CA ILE A 3 5.72 5.34 -32.79
C ILE A 3 5.18 6.46 -31.90
N LEU A 4 4.41 6.10 -30.89
CA LEU A 4 3.98 7.02 -29.83
C LEU A 4 5.23 7.43 -29.05
N GLU A 5 5.66 8.68 -29.17
CA GLU A 5 6.69 9.25 -28.31
C GLU A 5 6.18 9.27 -26.87
N THR A 6 6.57 8.28 -26.08
CA THR A 6 6.59 8.43 -24.63
C THR A 6 7.78 9.34 -24.32
N GLN A 7 7.52 10.60 -24.00
CA GLN A 7 8.55 11.51 -23.47
C GLN A 7 9.18 10.83 -22.24
N PRO A 8 10.45 10.40 -22.29
CA PRO A 8 11.05 9.77 -21.12
C PRO A 8 11.25 10.87 -20.06
N THR A 9 10.66 10.72 -18.87
CA THR A 9 10.80 11.63 -17.73
C THR A 9 12.23 11.68 -17.15
N VAL A 10 13.20 11.08 -17.83
CA VAL A 10 14.58 10.94 -17.38
C VAL A 10 15.52 11.85 -18.17
N SER A 11 16.53 12.37 -17.49
CA SER A 11 17.57 13.20 -18.10
C SER A 11 18.22 12.49 -19.31
N PRO A 12 18.52 13.21 -20.41
CA PRO A 12 19.18 12.65 -21.59
C PRO A 12 20.48 11.89 -21.29
N THR A 13 21.21 12.32 -20.25
CA THR A 13 22.42 11.63 -19.79
C THR A 13 22.12 10.22 -19.27
N LEU A 14 20.97 10.03 -18.64
CA LEU A 14 20.56 8.72 -18.12
C LEU A 14 20.22 7.76 -19.27
N VAL A 15 19.55 8.25 -20.31
CA VAL A 15 19.21 7.45 -21.52
C VAL A 15 20.48 6.90 -22.18
N HIS A 16 21.51 7.73 -22.30
CA HIS A 16 22.79 7.33 -22.90
C HIS A 16 23.54 6.28 -22.08
N HIS A 17 23.38 6.25 -20.76
CA HIS A 17 23.98 5.22 -19.92
C HIS A 17 23.20 3.90 -19.93
N ILE A 18 21.87 3.96 -20.07
CA ILE A 18 21.00 2.79 -20.23
C ILE A 18 21.27 2.11 -21.59
N GLN A 19 21.33 2.89 -22.68
CA GLN A 19 21.58 2.35 -24.03
C GLN A 19 22.97 1.72 -24.19
N ARG A 20 23.95 2.17 -23.40
CA ARG A 20 25.31 1.60 -23.40
C ARG A 20 25.46 0.34 -22.55
N GLY A 21 24.39 -0.16 -21.93
CA GLY A 21 24.40 -1.40 -21.14
C GLY A 21 25.13 -1.29 -19.80
N ASN A 22 25.47 -0.07 -19.37
CA ASN A 22 26.18 0.19 -18.11
C ASN A 22 25.26 0.19 -16.88
N ILE A 23 23.94 0.16 -17.10
CA ILE A 23 22.93 0.15 -16.03
C ILE A 23 21.87 -0.88 -16.40
N ASN A 24 21.80 -1.97 -15.65
CA ASN A 24 20.69 -2.92 -15.74
C ASN A 24 19.52 -2.40 -14.89
N ILE A 25 18.44 -1.99 -15.54
CA ILE A 25 17.19 -1.67 -14.85
C ILE A 25 16.57 -3.01 -14.42
N LEU A 26 16.81 -3.39 -13.18
CA LEU A 26 16.06 -4.48 -12.56
C LEU A 26 14.63 -4.00 -12.36
N PRO A 27 13.60 -4.71 -12.85
CA PRO A 27 12.21 -4.36 -12.57
C PRO A 27 11.98 -4.57 -11.07
N ASN A 28 12.04 -3.47 -10.33
CA ASN A 28 11.81 -3.44 -8.89
C ASN A 28 10.32 -3.20 -8.66
N ILE A 29 9.69 -4.03 -7.82
CA ILE A 29 8.31 -3.93 -7.29
C ILE A 29 7.11 -3.83 -8.25
N THR A 30 7.28 -3.59 -9.56
CA THR A 30 6.16 -3.22 -10.45
C THR A 30 5.36 -4.37 -11.05
N LYS A 31 5.89 -5.60 -11.11
CA LYS A 31 5.18 -6.71 -11.80
C LYS A 31 3.75 -6.95 -11.28
N ALA A 32 3.52 -6.78 -9.98
CA ALA A 32 2.18 -6.94 -9.39
C ALA A 32 1.25 -5.74 -9.64
N SER A 33 1.78 -4.51 -9.80
CA SER A 33 0.99 -3.32 -10.10
C SER A 33 0.67 -3.18 -11.59
N GLU A 34 1.53 -3.70 -12.45
CA GLU A 34 1.44 -3.64 -13.91
C GLU A 34 0.24 -4.44 -14.46
N GLU A 35 -0.13 -5.55 -13.82
CA GLU A 35 -1.30 -6.35 -14.24
C GLU A 35 -2.64 -5.72 -13.84
N ARG A 36 -2.67 -4.96 -12.74
CA ARG A 36 -3.92 -4.45 -12.14
C ARG A 36 -4.25 -3.00 -12.51
N TRP A 37 -3.24 -2.18 -12.78
CA TRP A 37 -3.42 -0.75 -13.04
C TRP A 37 -2.91 -0.34 -14.42
N TYR A 38 -3.62 0.60 -15.06
CA TYR A 38 -3.26 1.09 -16.38
C TYR A 38 -1.88 1.75 -16.38
N HIS A 39 -1.03 1.37 -17.34
CA HIS A 39 0.32 1.94 -17.50
C HIS A 39 0.26 3.44 -17.81
N SER A 40 0.37 4.25 -16.77
CA SER A 40 0.54 5.70 -16.82
C SER A 40 1.53 6.10 -15.75
N ALA A 41 2.35 7.13 -16.01
CA ALA A 41 3.30 7.67 -15.04
C ALA A 41 2.64 8.10 -13.70
N ARG A 42 1.30 8.25 -13.69
CA ARG A 42 0.50 8.59 -12.51
C ARG A 42 0.15 7.39 -11.62
N HIS A 43 0.33 6.16 -12.09
CA HIS A 43 -0.04 4.93 -11.36
C HIS A 43 1.16 4.11 -10.86
N THR A 44 2.38 4.63 -10.98
CA THR A 44 3.62 3.94 -10.59
C THR A 44 3.70 3.61 -9.09
N ILE A 45 3.02 4.39 -8.23
CA ILE A 45 3.03 4.23 -6.76
C ILE A 45 1.70 3.64 -6.25
N GLN A 46 0.72 3.41 -7.14
CA GLN A 46 -0.64 3.07 -6.73
C GLN A 46 -0.70 1.69 -6.08
N ARG A 47 -1.20 1.67 -4.84
CA ARG A 47 -1.38 0.48 -4.01
C ARG A 47 -2.79 0.51 -3.41
N ASP A 48 -3.31 -0.67 -3.12
CA ASP A 48 -4.52 -0.77 -2.31
C ASP A 48 -4.21 -0.27 -0.89
N PRO A 49 -4.99 0.68 -0.34
CA PRO A 49 -4.68 1.30 0.94
C PRO A 49 -4.74 0.31 2.11
N VAL A 50 -5.63 -0.70 2.05
CA VAL A 50 -5.73 -1.71 3.13
C VAL A 50 -4.51 -2.61 3.09
N ILE A 51 -4.15 -3.12 1.91
CA ILE A 51 -2.98 -3.99 1.75
C ILE A 51 -1.70 -3.25 2.15
N TYR A 52 -1.52 -2.03 1.67
CA TYR A 52 -0.36 -1.21 2.01
C TYR A 52 -0.25 -0.98 3.52
N ASN A 53 -1.34 -0.55 4.16
CA ASN A 53 -1.32 -0.30 5.60
C ASN A 53 -1.08 -1.59 6.40
N ASP A 54 -1.59 -2.74 5.95
CA ASP A 54 -1.31 -4.04 6.56
C ASP A 54 0.15 -4.48 6.42
N GLU A 55 0.79 -4.21 5.28
CA GLU A 55 2.22 -4.44 5.07
C GLU A 55 3.04 -3.60 6.07
N ILE A 56 2.73 -2.30 6.18
CA ILE A 56 3.39 -1.41 7.15
C ILE A 56 3.13 -1.89 8.58
N ALA A 57 1.87 -2.18 8.92
CA ALA A 57 1.48 -2.61 10.25
C ALA A 57 2.16 -3.94 10.65
N THR A 58 2.38 -4.84 9.70
CA THR A 58 3.13 -6.08 9.93
C THR A 58 4.59 -5.77 10.26
N MET A 59 5.23 -4.85 9.51
CA MET A 59 6.63 -4.46 9.76
C MET A 59 6.83 -3.84 11.15
N ILE A 60 5.85 -3.10 11.66
CA ILE A 60 5.91 -2.46 12.99
C ILE A 60 5.27 -3.30 14.10
N GLY A 61 4.71 -4.48 13.79
CA GLY A 61 4.01 -5.35 14.75
C GLY A 61 2.68 -4.79 15.27
N ALA A 62 2.04 -3.88 14.53
CA ALA A 62 0.75 -3.28 14.86
C ALA A 62 -0.44 -3.88 14.09
N LYS A 63 -0.20 -4.94 13.31
CA LYS A 63 -1.26 -5.67 12.61
C LYS A 63 -2.17 -6.35 13.64
N PRO A 64 -3.50 -6.14 13.60
CA PRO A 64 -4.41 -6.70 14.58
C PRO A 64 -4.48 -8.23 14.48
N HIS A 65 -4.31 -8.91 15.61
CA HIS A 65 -4.51 -10.36 15.67
C HIS A 65 -5.99 -10.66 15.87
N ILE A 66 -6.62 -11.24 14.84
CA ILE A 66 -8.07 -11.51 14.85
C ILE A 66 -8.48 -12.44 15.99
N LEU A 67 -7.63 -13.42 16.31
CA LEU A 67 -7.86 -14.37 17.41
C LEU A 67 -7.76 -13.71 18.79
N SER A 68 -7.00 -12.62 18.91
CA SER A 68 -6.88 -11.85 20.17
C SER A 68 -8.09 -10.96 20.43
N HIS A 69 -8.87 -10.64 19.39
CA HIS A 69 -10.03 -9.74 19.46
C HIS A 69 -11.29 -10.38 18.86
N PRO A 70 -11.83 -11.48 19.44
CA PRO A 70 -12.96 -12.21 18.85
C PRO A 70 -14.24 -11.37 18.72
N SER A 71 -14.45 -10.40 19.63
CA SER A 71 -15.60 -9.48 19.57
C SER A 71 -15.53 -8.48 18.41
N LEU A 72 -14.33 -8.25 17.85
CA LEU A 72 -14.09 -7.36 16.72
C LEU A 72 -13.81 -8.13 15.43
N ALA A 73 -13.66 -9.47 15.48
CA ALA A 73 -13.24 -10.30 14.36
C ALA A 73 -14.14 -10.12 13.11
N PHE A 74 -15.46 -10.16 13.29
CA PHE A 74 -16.41 -9.93 12.19
C PHE A 74 -16.25 -8.56 11.55
N ARG A 75 -15.92 -7.55 12.36
CA ARG A 75 -15.76 -6.16 11.93
C ARG A 75 -14.46 -5.92 11.20
N LEU A 76 -13.38 -6.57 11.65
CA LEU A 76 -12.05 -6.52 11.04
C LEU A 76 -12.00 -7.31 9.73
N LEU A 77 -12.77 -8.40 9.62
CA LEU A 77 -12.80 -9.25 8.43
C LEU A 77 -13.78 -8.78 7.36
N LEU A 78 -14.97 -8.29 7.75
CA LEU A 78 -16.05 -7.95 6.81
C LEU A 78 -16.34 -6.45 6.72
N GLY A 79 -15.71 -5.63 7.56
CA GLY A 79 -15.89 -4.19 7.60
C GLY A 79 -14.56 -3.45 7.39
N SER A 80 -14.63 -2.12 7.21
CA SER A 80 -13.45 -1.31 6.94
C SER A 80 -12.58 -0.99 8.16
N GLY A 81 -12.98 -1.41 9.38
CA GLY A 81 -12.22 -1.29 10.64
C GLY A 81 -11.79 0.13 11.08
N GLY A 82 -11.85 1.12 10.19
CA GLY A 82 -11.27 2.44 10.34
C GLY A 82 -9.74 2.43 10.50
N ALA A 83 -9.15 3.62 10.58
CA ALA A 83 -7.73 3.76 10.91
C ALA A 83 -7.39 3.24 12.33
N ALA A 84 -8.39 3.09 13.19
CA ALA A 84 -8.24 2.59 14.55
C ALA A 84 -7.80 1.10 14.59
N GLN A 85 -8.05 0.31 13.54
CA GLN A 85 -7.73 -1.12 13.54
C GLN A 85 -6.24 -1.42 13.76
N TRP A 86 -5.34 -0.57 13.23
CA TRP A 86 -3.89 -0.70 13.39
C TRP A 86 -3.37 -0.12 14.72
N ARG A 87 -4.26 0.31 15.62
CA ARG A 87 -3.94 0.72 16.99
C ARG A 87 -4.51 -0.22 18.05
N LEU A 88 -5.07 -1.37 17.63
CA LEU A 88 -5.56 -2.41 18.55
C LEU A 88 -4.41 -3.16 19.23
N ASP A 89 -3.32 -3.38 18.49
CA ASP A 89 -2.12 -4.09 18.94
C ASP A 89 -0.85 -3.29 18.55
N GLY A 90 0.30 -3.68 19.10
CA GLY A 90 1.60 -3.06 18.82
C GLY A 90 2.06 -2.02 19.86
N PRO A 91 3.21 -1.36 19.61
CA PRO A 91 3.89 -0.53 20.61
C PRO A 91 3.14 0.77 20.97
N ASN A 92 2.29 1.28 20.07
CA ASN A 92 1.51 2.51 20.26
C ASN A 92 0.00 2.21 20.26
N LYS A 93 -0.40 1.22 21.05
CA LYS A 93 -1.81 0.85 21.22
C LYS A 93 -2.63 2.02 21.78
N TRP A 94 -3.84 2.20 21.27
CA TRP A 94 -4.76 3.23 21.77
C TRP A 94 -5.95 2.56 22.47
N GLU A 95 -6.23 2.93 23.71
CA GLU A 95 -7.31 2.35 24.52
C GLU A 95 -8.70 2.50 23.87
N GLY A 96 -8.96 3.63 23.21
CA GLY A 96 -10.21 3.89 22.50
C GLY A 96 -10.35 3.18 21.14
N ALA A 97 -9.32 2.47 20.67
CA ALA A 97 -9.34 1.85 19.34
C ALA A 97 -10.42 0.76 19.22
N ALA A 98 -10.61 -0.05 20.25
CA ALA A 98 -11.60 -1.13 20.24
C ALA A 98 -13.04 -0.60 20.15
N GLU A 99 -13.32 0.53 20.81
CA GLU A 99 -14.61 1.19 20.75
C GLU A 99 -14.85 1.83 19.37
N GLN A 100 -13.84 2.49 18.81
CA GLN A 100 -13.89 3.08 17.47
C GLN A 100 -14.11 2.05 16.38
N VAL A 101 -13.45 0.89 16.45
CA VAL A 101 -13.68 -0.20 15.48
C VAL A 101 -15.13 -0.70 15.57
N ARG A 102 -15.70 -0.74 16.78
CA ARG A 102 -17.08 -1.15 17.02
C ARG A 102 -18.10 -0.14 16.50
N LEU A 103 -17.81 1.16 16.62
CA LEU A 103 -18.71 2.24 16.22
C LEU A 103 -18.54 2.59 14.74
N PRO A 104 -19.59 2.50 13.89
CA PRO A 104 -19.44 2.76 12.45
C PRO A 104 -19.21 4.23 12.08
N ASN A 105 -19.51 5.19 12.97
CA ASN A 105 -19.78 6.58 12.58
C ASN A 105 -19.02 7.64 13.40
N SER A 106 -17.88 7.30 14.01
CA SER A 106 -17.14 8.24 14.89
C SER A 106 -16.10 9.11 14.17
N SER A 107 -16.01 9.04 12.84
CA SER A 107 -15.13 9.86 12.02
C SER A 107 -15.93 10.85 11.18
N SER A 108 -16.60 11.82 11.83
CA SER A 108 -16.91 13.19 11.39
C SER A 108 -17.78 13.87 12.45
#